data_AF-A0A5C6LNF3-F1
#
_entry.id   AF-A0A5C6LNF3-F1
#
_cell.length_a   1.000
_cell.length_b   1.000
_cell.length_c   1.000
_cell.angle_alpha   90.00
_cell.angle_beta   90.00
_cell.angle_gamma   90.00
#
_symmetry.space_group_name_H-M   'P 1'
#
loop_
_entity.id
_entity.type
_entity.pdbx_description
1 polymer ?
#
loop_
_entity_poly.entity_id
_entity_poly.type
_entity_poly.pdbx_seq_one_letter_code
_entity_poly.pdbx_strand_id
1 'polypeptide(L)'
;MRFGIPLLFGCVVAGSVMAVSCKRGEHVWTAPDTVNIPHNTSGELIRYGRELIVHTAMYLGPEGKVATISNGMNCQNCHLEAGTKFMGNNFAATAANYPRYRERSGSIESLDKRINDCLIRSLNGSPLDRNSHEMQAMIAYIEWVGMTVNNGAKPPGSGIRELPYLLRAADTSKGRLVFDNKCRECHGTDGTGKYDSLTKEYVYPPLWGPHSYNNGAGIFRLSKFAGYVKANMPLNNARLTDEEAWDVAAFVNSQPRTEKLFEKDWPDLNTKPPDVATAPFADTFSAVQHKYGPFGVIVKSRKKH
;
A
#
# COMPACT_ATOMS: atom_id res chain seq x y z
N MET A 1 -88.21 1.96 5.52
CA MET A 1 -88.23 3.18 4.68
C MET A 1 -86.93 3.95 4.92
N ARG A 2 -86.21 4.24 3.83
CA ARG A 2 -85.25 5.35 3.59
C ARG A 2 -84.18 5.72 4.65
N PHE A 3 -82.92 5.59 4.21
CA PHE A 3 -81.71 6.45 4.39
C PHE A 3 -81.50 7.12 5.78
N GLY A 4 -80.38 7.00 6.50
CA GLY A 4 -78.96 6.88 6.12
C GLY A 4 -78.20 8.15 6.56
N ILE A 5 -77.06 7.98 7.27
CA ILE A 5 -76.05 8.96 7.79
C ILE A 5 -76.17 9.24 9.31
N PRO A 6 -75.13 8.91 10.12
CA PRO A 6 -74.07 9.89 10.42
C PRO A 6 -72.61 9.39 10.43
N LEU A 7 -71.75 10.30 9.95
CA LEU A 7 -70.35 10.61 10.21
C LEU A 7 -69.45 9.54 10.87
N LEU A 8 -68.48 9.05 10.09
CA LEU A 8 -67.22 8.48 10.56
C LEU A 8 -66.21 9.60 10.88
N PHE A 9 -65.83 9.71 12.16
CA PHE A 9 -64.63 10.41 12.59
C PHE A 9 -63.40 9.59 12.18
N GLY A 10 -62.71 10.00 11.11
CA GLY A 10 -61.41 9.46 10.71
C GLY A 10 -60.29 10.28 11.33
N CYS A 11 -59.59 9.72 12.32
CA CYS A 11 -58.30 10.23 12.80
C CYS A 11 -57.28 10.14 11.66
N VAL A 12 -56.87 11.29 11.11
CA VAL A 12 -55.73 11.36 10.20
C VAL A 12 -54.46 11.28 11.04
N VAL A 13 -53.82 10.12 11.04
CA VAL A 13 -52.48 9.94 11.62
C VAL A 13 -51.49 10.67 10.74
N ALA A 14 -50.90 11.73 11.27
CA ALA A 14 -49.81 12.47 10.64
C ALA A 14 -48.59 11.54 10.49
N GLY A 15 -48.33 11.09 9.26
CA GLY A 15 -47.11 10.41 8.88
C GLY A 15 -45.96 11.40 8.79
N SER A 16 -45.17 11.52 9.86
CA SER A 16 -43.91 12.23 9.86
C SER A 16 -42.96 11.62 8.83
N VAL A 17 -42.75 12.33 7.73
CA VAL A 17 -41.74 12.01 6.73
C VAL A 17 -40.38 12.18 7.41
N MET A 18 -39.75 11.09 7.84
CA MET A 18 -38.36 11.13 8.25
C MET A 18 -37.52 11.48 7.03
N ALA A 19 -37.06 12.72 6.98
CA ALA A 19 -36.04 13.16 6.05
C ALA A 19 -34.81 12.27 6.23
N VAL A 20 -34.53 11.44 5.23
CA VAL A 20 -33.25 10.76 5.10
C VAL A 20 -32.19 11.85 4.96
N SER A 21 -31.50 12.11 6.06
CA SER A 21 -30.33 12.98 6.06
C SER A 21 -29.27 12.31 5.20
N CYS A 22 -29.12 12.80 3.96
CA CYS A 22 -28.03 12.45 3.09
C CYS A 22 -26.74 12.90 3.79
N LYS A 23 -25.95 11.94 4.29
CA LYS A 23 -24.63 12.25 4.85
C LYS A 23 -23.86 13.09 3.82
N ARG A 24 -23.51 14.31 4.24
CA ARG A 24 -22.64 15.24 3.50
C ARG A 24 -21.39 14.46 3.11
N GLY A 25 -21.08 14.41 1.81
CA GLY A 25 -20.01 13.59 1.25
C GLY A 25 -18.71 13.77 2.02
N GLU A 26 -18.06 12.66 2.38
CA GLU A 26 -16.72 12.70 2.95
C GLU A 26 -15.82 13.48 1.99
N HIS A 27 -15.25 14.59 2.45
CA HIS A 27 -14.33 15.36 1.65
C HIS A 27 -13.13 14.47 1.31
N VAL A 28 -12.99 14.14 0.03
CA VAL A 28 -11.85 13.36 -0.46
C VAL A 28 -10.58 14.15 -0.15
N TRP A 29 -9.60 13.51 0.49
CA TRP A 29 -8.33 14.16 0.77
C TRP A 29 -7.66 14.57 -0.54
N THR A 30 -7.15 15.79 -0.56
CA THR A 30 -6.40 16.35 -1.68
C THR A 30 -5.00 16.67 -1.17
N ALA A 31 -3.98 16.21 -1.88
CA ALA A 31 -2.60 16.51 -1.54
C ALA A 31 -2.31 18.02 -1.65
N PRO A 32 -1.44 18.57 -0.81
CA PRO A 32 -1.00 19.94 -0.99
C PRO A 32 -0.24 20.12 -2.30
N ASP A 33 -0.44 21.26 -2.96
CA ASP A 33 0.30 21.61 -4.17
C ASP A 33 1.74 22.00 -3.81
N THR A 34 2.71 21.40 -4.51
CA THR A 34 4.14 21.67 -4.35
C THR A 34 4.52 23.14 -4.56
N VAL A 35 3.71 23.92 -5.28
CA VAL A 35 3.91 25.37 -5.41
C VAL A 35 3.79 26.10 -4.06
N ASN A 36 3.09 25.50 -3.10
CA ASN A 36 2.89 26.05 -1.76
C ASN A 36 3.99 25.64 -0.76
N ILE A 37 5.02 24.91 -1.19
CA ILE A 37 6.18 24.66 -0.33
C ILE A 37 6.86 26.01 -0.05
N PRO A 38 7.10 26.40 1.22
CA PRO A 38 7.70 27.70 1.54
C PRO A 38 9.06 27.93 0.85
N HIS A 39 9.41 29.17 0.53
CA HIS A 39 10.74 29.52 -0.01
C HIS A 39 11.70 29.92 1.12
N ASN A 40 11.94 29.00 2.04
CA ASN A 40 12.85 29.15 3.18
C ASN A 40 13.56 27.82 3.48
N THR A 41 14.43 27.80 4.49
CA THR A 41 15.21 26.61 4.88
C THR A 41 14.36 25.37 5.11
N SER A 42 13.19 25.49 5.76
CA SER A 42 12.28 24.36 5.97
C SER A 42 11.68 23.86 4.65
N GLY A 43 11.36 24.77 3.74
CA GLY A 43 10.90 24.41 2.40
C GLY A 43 11.96 23.72 1.55
N GLU A 44 13.23 24.14 1.64
CA GLU A 44 14.33 23.44 0.97
C GLU A 44 14.48 22.00 1.46
N LEU A 45 14.31 21.78 2.77
CA LEU A 45 14.32 20.43 3.36
C LEU A 45 13.16 19.57 2.83
N ILE A 46 11.96 20.15 2.70
CA ILE A 46 10.79 19.47 2.11
C ILE A 46 11.02 19.15 0.64
N ARG A 47 11.57 20.08 -0.15
CA ARG A 47 11.91 19.85 -1.57
C ARG A 47 12.93 18.73 -1.70
N TYR A 48 13.99 18.75 -0.90
CA TYR A 48 15.00 17.68 -0.91
C TYR A 48 14.39 16.32 -0.51
N GLY A 49 13.51 16.29 0.49
CA GLY A 49 12.77 15.09 0.87
C GLY A 49 11.94 14.52 -0.28
N ARG A 50 11.26 15.40 -1.03
CA ARG A 50 10.53 15.01 -2.24
C ARG A 50 11.46 14.43 -3.29
N GLU A 51 12.61 15.05 -3.55
CA GLU A 51 13.60 14.54 -4.51
C GLU A 51 14.11 13.14 -4.11
N LEU A 52 14.33 12.89 -2.81
CA LEU A 52 14.69 11.55 -2.31
C LEU A 52 13.58 10.52 -2.53
N ILE A 53 12.29 10.91 -2.48
CA ILE A 53 11.17 10.00 -2.77
C ILE A 53 11.03 9.73 -4.27
N VAL A 54 11.17 10.77 -5.10
CA VAL A 54 11.03 10.68 -6.55
C VAL A 54 12.22 9.93 -7.15
N HIS A 55 13.42 10.27 -6.71
CA HIS A 55 14.68 9.84 -7.31
C HIS A 55 15.58 9.10 -6.33
N THR A 56 15.00 8.25 -5.48
CA THR A 56 15.73 7.48 -4.45
C THR A 56 16.98 6.80 -5.00
N ALA A 57 16.92 6.23 -6.21
CA ALA A 57 18.04 5.56 -6.87
C ALA A 57 19.20 6.51 -7.20
N MET A 58 18.93 7.75 -7.58
CA MET A 58 19.98 8.76 -7.82
C MET A 58 20.76 9.11 -6.56
N TYR A 59 20.15 9.02 -5.38
CA TYR A 59 20.79 9.36 -4.12
C TYR A 59 21.32 8.14 -3.36
N LEU A 60 20.54 7.06 -3.33
CA LEU A 60 20.73 5.89 -2.45
C LEU A 60 20.89 4.57 -3.24
N GLY A 61 20.80 4.58 -4.56
CA GLY A 61 20.88 3.41 -5.42
C GLY A 61 22.31 2.89 -5.61
N PRO A 62 22.52 1.88 -6.49
CA PRO A 62 23.84 1.31 -6.76
C PRO A 62 24.88 2.34 -7.23
N GLU A 63 24.42 3.41 -7.89
CA GLU A 63 25.24 4.55 -8.34
C GLU A 63 24.85 5.85 -7.62
N GLY A 64 24.33 5.73 -6.39
CA GLY A 64 23.80 6.83 -5.61
C GLY A 64 24.87 7.86 -5.21
N LYS A 65 24.52 9.15 -5.29
CA LYS A 65 25.40 10.28 -4.95
C LYS A 65 25.67 10.43 -3.45
N VAL A 66 24.78 9.88 -2.60
CA VAL A 66 24.87 9.99 -1.13
C VAL A 66 25.34 8.68 -0.52
N ALA A 67 24.73 7.56 -0.93
CA ALA A 67 25.09 6.24 -0.43
C ALA A 67 24.71 5.13 -1.43
N THR A 68 25.38 3.99 -1.35
CA THR A 68 25.08 2.80 -2.16
C THR A 68 24.38 1.74 -1.32
N ILE A 69 23.11 1.99 -0.99
CA ILE A 69 22.39 1.22 0.04
C ILE A 69 21.06 0.63 -0.43
N SER A 70 20.67 0.78 -1.71
CA SER A 70 19.38 0.29 -2.22
C SER A 70 19.49 -0.37 -3.60
N ASN A 71 18.42 -1.03 -4.04
CA ASN A 71 18.36 -1.86 -5.26
C ASN A 71 18.15 -1.10 -6.58
N GLY A 72 18.12 0.24 -6.54
CA GLY A 72 17.95 1.09 -7.73
C GLY A 72 16.50 1.42 -8.07
N MET A 73 15.52 0.95 -7.29
CA MET A 73 14.14 1.46 -7.37
C MET A 73 13.98 2.77 -6.59
N ASN A 74 12.91 3.50 -6.93
CA ASN A 74 12.48 4.72 -6.27
C ASN A 74 11.28 4.46 -5.36
N CYS A 75 11.19 5.18 -4.23
CA CYS A 75 10.00 5.14 -3.37
C CYS A 75 8.71 5.41 -4.18
N GLN A 76 8.77 6.34 -5.13
CA GLN A 76 7.63 6.66 -5.99
C GLN A 76 7.16 5.52 -6.91
N ASN A 77 7.99 4.49 -7.14
CA ASN A 77 7.56 3.32 -7.91
C ASN A 77 6.43 2.55 -7.22
N CYS A 78 6.26 2.71 -5.90
CA CYS A 78 5.12 2.17 -5.15
C CYS A 78 4.24 3.26 -4.52
N HIS A 79 4.78 4.45 -4.27
CA HIS A 79 4.08 5.61 -3.71
C HIS A 79 3.86 6.64 -4.82
N LEU A 80 2.82 6.43 -5.63
CA LEU A 80 2.66 7.13 -6.90
C LEU A 80 2.57 8.66 -6.73
N GLU A 81 3.14 9.38 -7.68
CA GLU A 81 3.23 10.86 -7.67
C GLU A 81 3.91 11.37 -6.40
N ALA A 82 5.05 10.77 -6.04
CA ALA A 82 5.76 11.06 -4.78
C ALA A 82 4.87 10.90 -3.53
N GLY A 83 3.91 9.98 -3.57
CA GLY A 83 2.99 9.71 -2.49
C GLY A 83 1.84 10.70 -2.36
N THR A 84 1.45 11.41 -3.43
CA THR A 84 0.29 12.32 -3.44
C THR A 84 -0.95 11.74 -4.13
N LYS A 85 -0.81 10.67 -4.93
CA LYS A 85 -1.91 10.11 -5.72
C LYS A 85 -2.99 9.45 -4.85
N PHE A 86 -4.27 9.81 -5.07
CA PHE A 86 -5.41 9.13 -4.47
C PHE A 86 -5.41 7.62 -4.81
N MET A 87 -5.56 6.75 -3.80
CA MET A 87 -5.41 5.28 -3.91
C MET A 87 -4.06 4.76 -4.41
N GLY A 88 -3.11 5.65 -4.70
CA GLY A 88 -1.74 5.34 -5.15
C GLY A 88 -0.77 5.05 -4.02
N ASN A 89 -1.28 4.51 -2.89
CA ASN A 89 -0.50 4.28 -1.66
C ASN A 89 0.16 5.59 -1.17
N ASN A 90 -0.60 6.69 -1.13
CA ASN A 90 -0.12 8.01 -0.73
C ASN A 90 0.33 8.09 0.75
N PHE A 91 0.98 9.21 1.07
CA PHE A 91 1.47 9.52 2.42
C PHE A 91 0.48 10.27 3.30
N ALA A 92 -0.74 10.58 2.82
CA ALA A 92 -1.73 11.41 3.50
C ALA A 92 -1.89 11.11 5.00
N ALA A 93 -2.12 9.84 5.32
CA ALA A 93 -2.34 9.38 6.69
C ALA A 93 -1.05 9.02 7.43
N THR A 94 0.13 9.13 6.81
CA THR A 94 1.35 8.54 7.35
C THR A 94 1.82 9.28 8.59
N ALA A 95 2.14 10.57 8.50
CA ALA A 95 2.60 11.34 9.65
C ALA A 95 1.57 11.37 10.79
N ALA A 96 0.30 11.60 10.47
CA ALA A 96 -0.81 11.67 11.44
C ALA A 96 -1.02 10.38 12.26
N ASN A 97 -0.47 9.24 11.82
CA ASN A 97 -0.63 7.95 12.49
C ASN A 97 0.70 7.43 13.06
N TYR A 98 1.73 8.26 13.21
CA TYR A 98 2.98 7.90 13.86
C TYR A 98 3.32 8.89 14.99
N PRO A 99 3.94 8.44 16.10
CA PRO A 99 4.36 7.05 16.37
C PRO A 99 3.17 6.11 16.61
N ARG A 100 3.32 4.82 16.25
CA ARG A 100 2.28 3.80 16.45
C ARG A 100 2.83 2.43 16.78
N TYR A 101 2.04 1.65 17.50
CA TYR A 101 2.30 0.23 17.65
C TYR A 101 2.17 -0.50 16.31
N ARG A 102 3.08 -1.45 16.08
CA ARG A 102 3.13 -2.28 14.87
C ARG A 102 3.32 -3.73 15.28
N GLU A 103 2.36 -4.55 14.88
CA GLU A 103 2.29 -5.98 15.16
C GLU A 103 3.51 -6.72 14.61
N ARG A 104 4.04 -6.25 13.47
CA ARG A 104 5.24 -6.83 12.85
C ARG A 104 6.46 -6.71 13.77
N SER A 105 6.70 -5.57 14.40
CA SER A 105 7.86 -5.38 15.29
C SER A 105 7.55 -5.72 16.74
N GLY A 106 6.27 -5.78 17.11
CA GLY A 106 5.83 -5.87 18.49
C GLY A 106 6.12 -4.61 19.31
N SER A 107 6.37 -3.46 18.67
CA SER A 107 6.82 -2.23 19.33
C SER A 107 6.12 -0.98 18.79
N ILE A 108 6.22 0.13 19.52
CA ILE A 108 5.92 1.46 18.98
C ILE A 108 7.04 1.84 18.00
N GLU A 109 6.67 2.25 16.80
CA GLU A 109 7.58 2.67 15.74
C GLU A 109 7.42 4.17 15.48
N SER A 110 8.54 4.84 15.23
CA SER A 110 8.63 6.21 14.74
C SER A 110 8.61 6.27 13.22
N LEU A 111 8.54 7.49 12.67
CA LEU A 111 8.52 7.71 11.23
C LEU A 111 9.84 7.34 10.55
N ASP A 112 10.98 7.65 11.19
CA ASP A 112 12.32 7.24 10.72
C ASP A 112 12.46 5.72 10.63
N LYS A 113 11.96 4.99 11.66
CA LYS A 113 11.94 3.53 11.61
C LYS A 113 11.07 3.03 10.46
N ARG A 114 9.92 3.65 10.22
CA ARG A 114 9.02 3.26 9.12
C ARG A 114 9.68 3.43 7.74
N ILE A 115 10.45 4.51 7.55
CA ILE A 115 11.22 4.78 6.33
C ILE A 115 12.35 3.74 6.19
N ASN A 116 13.11 3.48 7.26
CA ASN A 116 14.17 2.47 7.25
C ASN A 116 13.64 1.05 6.98
N ASP A 117 12.48 0.68 7.51
CA ASP A 117 11.84 -0.60 7.17
C ASP A 117 11.49 -0.68 5.67
N CYS A 118 11.10 0.43 5.04
CA CYS A 118 10.91 0.48 3.58
C CYS A 118 12.24 0.31 2.83
N LEU A 119 13.31 1.00 3.23
CA LEU A 119 14.64 0.86 2.62
C LEU A 119 15.11 -0.60 2.67
N ILE A 120 15.07 -1.22 3.85
CA ILE A 120 15.55 -2.59 4.07
C ILE A 120 14.75 -3.61 3.27
N ARG A 121 13.43 -3.41 3.13
CA ARG A 121 12.51 -4.43 2.61
C ARG A 121 12.09 -4.18 1.17
N SER A 122 11.51 -3.01 0.91
CA SER A 122 11.03 -2.63 -0.41
C SER A 122 12.18 -2.29 -1.37
N LEU A 123 13.24 -1.67 -0.86
CA LEU A 123 14.40 -1.31 -1.67
C LEU A 123 15.61 -2.24 -1.44
N ASN A 124 15.36 -3.38 -0.79
CA ASN A 124 16.34 -4.44 -0.52
C ASN A 124 17.65 -3.96 0.11
N GLY A 125 17.59 -2.85 0.85
CA GLY A 125 18.75 -2.07 1.22
C GLY A 125 19.22 -2.22 2.66
N SER A 126 19.89 -1.17 3.11
CA SER A 126 20.35 -0.92 4.48
C SER A 126 19.71 0.36 5.03
N PRO A 127 19.58 0.51 6.36
CA PRO A 127 19.00 1.71 6.96
C PRO A 127 19.90 2.94 6.80
N LEU A 128 19.28 4.12 6.75
CA LEU A 128 19.95 5.39 6.97
C LEU A 128 20.06 5.69 8.47
N ASP A 129 21.05 6.51 8.83
CA ASP A 129 21.10 7.10 10.17
C ASP A 129 19.83 7.94 10.38
N ARG A 130 19.16 7.75 11.52
CA ARG A 130 17.94 8.47 11.88
C ARG A 130 18.13 9.99 11.93
N ASN A 131 19.35 10.45 12.22
CA ASN A 131 19.72 11.87 12.31
C ASN A 131 20.37 12.38 11.00
N SER A 132 20.49 11.55 9.96
CA SER A 132 21.01 12.00 8.66
C SER A 132 20.12 13.08 8.05
N HIS A 133 20.75 13.94 7.25
CA HIS A 133 20.04 15.00 6.54
C HIS A 133 18.94 14.41 5.63
N GLU A 134 19.23 13.30 4.96
CA GLU A 134 18.32 12.58 4.07
C GLU A 134 17.09 12.04 4.81
N MET A 135 17.28 11.45 5.99
CA MET A 135 16.18 10.96 6.81
C MET A 135 15.28 12.12 7.26
N GLN A 136 15.88 13.21 7.76
CA GLN A 136 15.13 14.38 8.21
C GLN A 136 14.38 15.05 7.04
N ALA A 137 14.98 15.07 5.85
CA ALA A 137 14.33 15.57 4.64
C ALA A 137 13.11 14.73 4.24
N MET A 138 13.25 13.41 4.20
CA MET A 138 12.12 12.51 3.90
C MET A 138 10.98 12.63 4.92
N ILE A 139 11.30 12.78 6.21
CA ILE A 139 10.32 13.02 7.27
C ILE A 139 9.58 14.35 7.03
N ALA A 140 10.32 15.44 6.82
CA ALA A 140 9.74 16.76 6.59
C ALA A 140 8.79 16.75 5.38
N TYR A 141 9.15 16.04 4.30
CA TYR A 141 8.28 15.88 3.14
C TYR A 141 7.01 15.07 3.46
N ILE A 142 7.12 13.93 4.14
CA ILE A 142 5.97 13.09 4.50
C ILE A 142 5.01 13.84 5.44
N GLU A 143 5.54 14.61 6.40
CA GLU A 143 4.76 15.48 7.28
C GLU A 143 4.04 16.58 6.48
N TRP A 144 4.74 17.22 5.54
CA TRP A 144 4.14 18.24 4.68
C TRP A 144 3.00 17.68 3.81
N VAL A 145 3.18 16.51 3.19
CA VAL A 145 2.12 15.87 2.37
C VAL A 145 0.85 15.60 3.20
N GLY A 146 1.01 15.24 4.47
CA GLY A 146 -0.08 14.94 5.39
C GLY A 146 -0.55 16.12 6.25
N MET A 147 -0.07 17.35 6.04
CA MET A 147 -0.20 18.45 7.02
C MET A 147 -1.65 18.86 7.35
N THR A 148 -2.62 18.55 6.49
CA THR A 148 -4.04 18.84 6.71
C THR A 148 -4.83 17.68 7.31
N VAL A 149 -4.17 16.56 7.62
CA VAL A 149 -4.79 15.34 8.14
C VAL A 149 -4.67 15.33 9.66
N ASN A 150 -5.80 15.29 10.35
CA ASN A 150 -5.83 15.22 11.81
C ASN A 150 -5.16 13.95 12.34
N ASN A 151 -4.49 14.05 13.49
CA ASN A 151 -3.88 12.90 14.17
C ASN A 151 -4.88 11.74 14.35
N GLY A 152 -4.44 10.52 14.02
CA GLY A 152 -5.26 9.31 14.06
C GLY A 152 -6.28 9.16 12.92
N ALA A 153 -6.45 10.18 12.05
CA ALA A 153 -7.36 10.08 10.92
C ALA A 153 -6.76 9.26 9.78
N LYS A 154 -7.63 8.59 9.03
CA LYS A 154 -7.28 7.88 7.78
C LYS A 154 -8.22 8.34 6.67
N PRO A 155 -7.87 9.39 5.91
CA PRO A 155 -8.72 9.89 4.85
C PRO A 155 -9.01 8.84 3.77
N PRO A 156 -10.16 8.92 3.08
CA PRO A 156 -10.46 8.06 1.94
C PRO A 156 -9.32 8.05 0.92
N GLY A 157 -9.03 6.87 0.37
CA GLY A 157 -7.94 6.68 -0.59
C GLY A 157 -6.53 6.59 0.01
N SER A 158 -6.38 6.64 1.33
CA SER A 158 -5.09 6.41 2.00
C SER A 158 -4.74 4.92 2.09
N GLY A 159 -3.46 4.60 1.88
CA GLY A 159 -2.94 3.23 1.93
C GLY A 159 -3.34 2.39 0.71
N ILE A 160 -3.35 1.07 0.89
CA ILE A 160 -3.65 0.10 -0.17
C ILE A 160 -5.10 -0.36 -0.05
N ARG A 161 -5.82 -0.40 -1.19
CA ARG A 161 -7.19 -0.93 -1.29
C ARG A 161 -7.25 -2.36 -0.76
N GLU A 162 -8.25 -2.65 0.04
CA GLU A 162 -8.52 -4.03 0.48
C GLU A 162 -9.51 -4.67 -0.48
N LEU A 163 -9.22 -5.92 -0.89
CA LEU A 163 -10.09 -6.70 -1.76
C LEU A 163 -10.79 -7.79 -0.95
N PRO A 164 -12.01 -8.20 -1.36
CA PRO A 164 -12.60 -9.43 -0.86
C PRO A 164 -11.66 -10.61 -1.07
N TYR A 165 -11.60 -11.52 -0.10
CA TYR A 165 -10.85 -12.76 -0.26
C TYR A 165 -11.52 -13.65 -1.30
N LEU A 166 -10.70 -14.29 -2.13
CA LEU A 166 -11.15 -15.33 -3.02
C LEU A 166 -11.68 -16.54 -2.23
N LEU A 167 -12.71 -17.19 -2.79
CA LEU A 167 -13.21 -18.48 -2.31
C LEU A 167 -12.33 -19.67 -2.73
N ARG A 168 -11.31 -19.39 -3.57
CA ARG A 168 -10.30 -20.32 -4.08
C ARG A 168 -8.90 -19.79 -3.76
N ALA A 169 -7.88 -20.60 -3.98
CA ALA A 169 -6.51 -20.11 -4.06
C ALA A 169 -6.35 -19.19 -5.30
N ALA A 170 -5.48 -18.20 -5.20
CA ALA A 170 -5.02 -17.41 -6.34
C ALA A 170 -4.19 -18.30 -7.29
N ASP A 171 -4.42 -18.17 -8.58
CA ASP A 171 -3.92 -19.06 -9.62
C ASP A 171 -2.78 -18.40 -10.40
N THR A 172 -1.57 -18.92 -10.25
CA THR A 172 -0.37 -18.38 -10.90
C THR A 172 -0.38 -18.55 -12.41
N SER A 173 -1.09 -19.55 -12.95
CA SER A 173 -1.21 -19.78 -14.39
C SER A 173 -2.14 -18.75 -15.02
N LYS A 174 -3.29 -18.47 -14.39
CA LYS A 174 -4.15 -17.35 -14.79
C LYS A 174 -3.44 -16.01 -14.62
N GLY A 175 -2.67 -15.85 -13.53
CA GLY A 175 -1.87 -14.68 -13.28
C GLY A 175 -0.82 -14.41 -14.37
N ARG A 176 -0.17 -15.45 -14.88
CA ARG A 176 0.72 -15.35 -16.03
C ARG A 176 0.01 -14.80 -17.26
N LEU A 177 -1.20 -15.28 -17.57
CA LEU A 177 -1.98 -14.78 -18.69
C LEU A 177 -2.32 -13.29 -18.52
N VAL A 178 -2.66 -12.85 -17.31
CA VAL A 178 -2.90 -11.43 -17.02
C VAL A 178 -1.61 -10.63 -17.24
N PHE A 179 -0.47 -11.11 -16.72
CA PHE A 179 0.82 -10.45 -16.87
C PHE A 179 1.22 -10.30 -18.34
N ASP A 180 1.14 -11.38 -19.11
CA ASP A 180 1.54 -11.42 -20.51
C ASP A 180 0.68 -10.50 -21.38
N ASN A 181 -0.60 -10.33 -21.04
CA ASN A 181 -1.52 -9.49 -21.81
C ASN A 181 -1.58 -8.03 -21.36
N LYS A 182 -1.25 -7.73 -20.09
CA LYS A 182 -1.56 -6.42 -19.49
C LYS A 182 -0.39 -5.75 -18.75
N CYS A 183 0.73 -6.44 -18.53
CA CYS A 183 1.82 -5.94 -17.67
C CYS A 183 3.19 -5.95 -18.36
N ARG A 184 3.48 -6.96 -19.19
CA ARG A 184 4.82 -7.18 -19.76
C ARG A 184 5.33 -6.05 -20.66
N GLU A 185 4.46 -5.26 -21.26
CA GLU A 185 4.85 -4.15 -22.14
C GLU A 185 5.67 -3.10 -21.38
N CYS A 186 5.31 -2.85 -20.11
CA CYS A 186 6.03 -1.93 -19.25
C CYS A 186 7.10 -2.65 -18.40
N HIS A 187 6.73 -3.77 -17.78
CA HIS A 187 7.61 -4.45 -16.81
C HIS A 187 8.58 -5.45 -17.43
N GLY A 188 8.60 -5.60 -18.76
CA GLY A 188 9.41 -6.58 -19.47
C GLY A 188 8.79 -7.98 -19.45
N THR A 189 9.17 -8.82 -20.41
CA THR A 189 8.72 -10.23 -20.49
C THR A 189 9.21 -11.08 -19.33
N ASP A 190 10.31 -10.68 -18.72
CA ASP A 190 10.97 -11.32 -17.58
C ASP A 190 10.80 -10.53 -16.28
N GLY A 191 9.92 -9.52 -16.24
CA GLY A 191 9.61 -8.73 -15.05
C GLY A 191 10.76 -7.88 -14.49
N THR A 192 11.86 -7.73 -15.24
CA THR A 192 13.04 -6.95 -14.83
C THR A 192 12.85 -5.44 -14.94
N GLY A 193 11.69 -5.00 -15.44
CA GLY A 193 11.38 -3.59 -15.61
C GLY A 193 12.07 -2.99 -16.84
N LYS A 194 12.12 -1.67 -16.87
CA LYS A 194 12.81 -0.89 -17.90
C LYS A 194 13.76 0.08 -17.23
N TYR A 195 15.04 -0.28 -17.19
CA TYR A 195 16.12 0.56 -16.69
C TYR A 195 16.54 1.57 -17.77
N ASP A 196 16.74 2.82 -17.38
CA ASP A 196 17.32 3.86 -18.21
C ASP A 196 18.72 4.20 -17.71
N SER A 197 19.73 3.86 -18.51
CA SER A 197 21.14 4.07 -18.18
C SER A 197 21.56 5.55 -18.18
N LEU A 198 20.80 6.45 -18.81
CA LEU A 198 21.11 7.88 -18.83
C LEU A 198 20.71 8.53 -17.51
N THR A 199 19.50 8.25 -17.03
CA THR A 199 19.01 8.74 -15.74
C THR A 199 19.49 7.88 -14.57
N LYS A 200 19.94 6.65 -14.85
CA LYS A 200 20.33 5.62 -13.87
C LYS A 200 19.17 5.16 -13.00
N GLU A 201 17.96 5.23 -13.53
CA GLU A 201 16.72 4.93 -12.83
C GLU A 201 15.85 3.96 -13.62
N TYR A 202 14.90 3.31 -12.94
CA TYR A 202 13.87 2.54 -13.63
C TYR A 202 12.72 3.45 -14.07
N VAL A 203 12.46 3.47 -15.38
CA VAL A 203 11.22 4.02 -15.95
C VAL A 203 10.03 3.18 -15.52
N TYR A 204 10.19 1.85 -15.56
CA TYR A 204 9.24 0.89 -15.00
C TYR A 204 9.99 -0.04 -14.04
N PRO A 205 9.54 -0.19 -12.79
CA PRO A 205 10.28 -0.93 -11.78
C PRO A 205 10.31 -2.43 -12.07
N PRO A 206 11.37 -3.14 -11.65
CA PRO A 206 11.42 -4.59 -11.64
C PRO A 206 10.40 -5.14 -10.64
N LEU A 207 9.59 -6.11 -11.08
CA LEU A 207 8.59 -6.76 -10.23
C LEU A 207 9.17 -7.94 -9.45
N TRP A 208 10.26 -8.53 -9.93
CA TRP A 208 11.02 -9.60 -9.28
C TRP A 208 12.50 -9.56 -9.70
N GLY A 209 13.29 -10.55 -9.27
CA GLY A 209 14.73 -10.59 -9.50
C GLY A 209 15.54 -9.80 -8.45
N PRO A 210 16.86 -9.67 -8.65
CA PRO A 210 17.78 -9.10 -7.65
C PRO A 210 17.59 -7.60 -7.40
N HIS A 211 17.02 -6.87 -8.38
CA HIS A 211 16.77 -5.43 -8.29
C HIS A 211 15.37 -5.07 -7.78
N SER A 212 14.52 -6.07 -7.47
CA SER A 212 13.18 -5.84 -6.94
C SER A 212 13.15 -5.85 -5.41
N TYR A 213 11.95 -5.68 -4.84
CA TYR A 213 11.70 -5.79 -3.41
C TYR A 213 11.94 -7.22 -2.91
N ASN A 214 12.40 -7.36 -1.66
CA ASN A 214 12.62 -8.68 -1.07
C ASN A 214 11.34 -9.26 -0.43
N ASN A 215 11.45 -10.51 0.01
CA ASN A 215 10.40 -11.27 0.70
C ASN A 215 9.86 -10.62 2.00
N GLY A 216 10.55 -9.63 2.57
CA GLY A 216 10.10 -8.88 3.74
C GLY A 216 9.19 -7.69 3.42
N ALA A 217 9.09 -7.30 2.15
CA ALA A 217 8.34 -6.11 1.74
C ALA A 217 6.84 -6.26 2.00
N GLY A 218 6.18 -5.14 2.33
CA GLY A 218 4.72 -5.13 2.55
C GLY A 218 3.94 -5.63 1.32
N ILE A 219 4.44 -5.33 0.12
CA ILE A 219 3.83 -5.73 -1.15
C ILE A 219 4.14 -7.19 -1.54
N PHE A 220 5.04 -7.88 -0.85
CA PHE A 220 5.21 -9.33 -1.03
C PHE A 220 4.02 -10.13 -0.46
N ARG A 221 3.23 -9.51 0.42
CA ARG A 221 1.96 -10.07 0.88
C ARG A 221 0.91 -10.02 -0.22
N LEU A 222 0.29 -11.17 -0.51
CA LEU A 222 -0.58 -11.33 -1.67
C LEU A 222 -1.77 -10.36 -1.66
N SER A 223 -2.42 -10.16 -0.50
CA SER A 223 -3.56 -9.24 -0.40
C SER A 223 -3.17 -7.78 -0.67
N LYS A 224 -1.96 -7.37 -0.26
CA LYS A 224 -1.46 -6.01 -0.46
C LYS A 224 -1.04 -5.79 -1.90
N PHE A 225 -0.39 -6.75 -2.55
CA PHE A 225 -0.07 -6.64 -3.98
C PHE A 225 -1.35 -6.59 -4.83
N ALA A 226 -2.30 -7.51 -4.61
CA ALA A 226 -3.56 -7.56 -5.36
C ALA A 226 -4.34 -6.24 -5.21
N GLY A 227 -4.45 -5.73 -3.99
CA GLY A 227 -5.08 -4.43 -3.71
C GLY A 227 -4.41 -3.25 -4.42
N TYR A 228 -3.08 -3.22 -4.44
CA TYR A 228 -2.32 -2.19 -5.14
C TYR A 228 -2.53 -2.25 -6.64
N VAL A 229 -2.41 -3.45 -7.22
CA VAL A 229 -2.61 -3.67 -8.66
C VAL A 229 -4.03 -3.29 -9.06
N LYS A 230 -5.05 -3.73 -8.33
CA LYS A 230 -6.45 -3.40 -8.61
C LYS A 230 -6.71 -1.89 -8.67
N ALA A 231 -6.04 -1.12 -7.81
CA ALA A 231 -6.25 0.32 -7.74
C ALA A 231 -5.41 1.09 -8.77
N ASN A 232 -4.24 0.59 -9.16
CA ASN A 232 -3.23 1.40 -9.84
C ASN A 232 -2.68 0.82 -11.15
N MET A 233 -2.99 -0.45 -11.47
CA MET A 233 -2.40 -1.16 -12.60
C MET A 233 -3.46 -1.82 -13.51
N PRO A 234 -3.26 -1.82 -14.84
CA PRO A 234 -2.22 -1.09 -15.58
C PRO A 234 -2.28 0.43 -15.36
N LEU A 235 -1.12 1.10 -15.44
CA LEU A 235 -1.01 2.53 -15.20
C LEU A 235 -1.97 3.31 -16.11
N ASN A 236 -2.74 4.24 -15.54
CA ASN A 236 -3.80 5.02 -16.22
C ASN A 236 -4.98 4.21 -16.79
N ASN A 237 -5.03 2.89 -16.55
CA ASN A 237 -6.11 2.01 -17.01
C ASN A 237 -6.35 0.84 -16.05
N ALA A 238 -6.51 1.14 -14.75
CA ALA A 238 -6.69 0.15 -13.69
C ALA A 238 -8.07 -0.55 -13.76
N ARG A 239 -8.23 -1.46 -14.73
CA ARG A 239 -9.50 -2.14 -15.07
C ARG A 239 -9.49 -3.65 -14.82
N LEU A 240 -8.49 -4.18 -14.11
CA LEU A 240 -8.48 -5.60 -13.76
C LEU A 240 -9.71 -5.95 -12.91
N THR A 241 -10.24 -7.16 -13.05
CA THR A 241 -11.18 -7.71 -12.07
C THR A 241 -10.47 -8.01 -10.75
N ASP A 242 -11.23 -8.22 -9.67
CA ASP A 242 -10.63 -8.59 -8.38
C ASP A 242 -9.88 -9.94 -8.49
N GLU A 243 -10.45 -10.91 -9.21
CA GLU A 243 -9.80 -12.19 -9.47
C GLU A 243 -8.50 -12.05 -10.27
N GLU A 244 -8.51 -11.25 -11.35
CA GLU A 244 -7.31 -10.99 -12.14
C GLU A 244 -6.21 -10.33 -11.30
N ALA A 245 -6.58 -9.40 -10.41
CA ALA A 245 -5.63 -8.74 -9.52
C ALA A 245 -5.00 -9.71 -8.50
N TRP A 246 -5.80 -10.63 -7.95
CA TRP A 246 -5.29 -11.70 -7.07
C TRP A 246 -4.39 -12.69 -7.82
N ASP A 247 -4.80 -13.13 -9.01
CA ASP A 247 -4.08 -14.12 -9.80
C ASP A 247 -2.74 -13.56 -10.30
N VAL A 248 -2.71 -12.32 -10.84
CA VAL A 248 -1.45 -11.68 -11.27
C VAL A 248 -0.53 -11.39 -10.09
N ALA A 249 -1.08 -11.04 -8.93
CA ALA A 249 -0.30 -10.91 -7.70
C ALA A 249 0.40 -12.23 -7.33
N ALA A 250 -0.31 -13.35 -7.49
CA ALA A 250 0.23 -14.67 -7.17
C ALA A 250 1.36 -15.04 -8.13
N PHE A 251 1.18 -14.78 -9.43
CA PHE A 251 2.21 -14.99 -10.43
C PHE A 251 3.46 -14.13 -10.17
N VAL A 252 3.30 -12.84 -9.88
CA VAL A 252 4.43 -11.93 -9.63
C VAL A 252 5.19 -12.32 -8.35
N ASN A 253 4.47 -12.59 -7.25
CA ASN A 253 5.10 -12.98 -5.99
C ASN A 253 5.54 -14.46 -5.94
N SER A 254 5.26 -15.26 -6.99
CA SER A 254 5.87 -16.58 -7.16
C SER A 254 7.23 -16.55 -7.84
N GLN A 255 7.62 -15.42 -8.46
CA GLN A 255 8.89 -15.31 -9.17
C GLN A 255 10.08 -15.16 -8.21
N PRO A 256 11.30 -15.58 -8.60
CA PRO A 256 12.50 -15.47 -7.77
C PRO A 256 12.84 -14.01 -7.44
N ARG A 257 13.28 -13.76 -6.20
CA ARG A 257 13.74 -12.46 -5.71
C ARG A 257 14.72 -12.65 -4.56
N THR A 258 15.29 -11.57 -4.02
CA THR A 258 16.12 -11.68 -2.82
C THR A 258 15.30 -12.15 -1.63
N GLU A 259 15.78 -13.21 -0.98
CA GLU A 259 15.27 -13.68 0.30
C GLU A 259 16.13 -13.09 1.43
N LYS A 260 15.48 -12.44 2.40
CA LYS A 260 16.11 -11.99 3.67
C LYS A 260 15.35 -12.57 4.84
N LEU A 261 16.06 -12.91 5.90
CA LEU A 261 15.47 -13.43 7.13
C LEU A 261 15.16 -12.27 8.09
N PHE A 262 13.96 -12.27 8.66
CA PHE A 262 13.50 -11.29 9.64
C PHE A 262 12.98 -12.02 10.88
N GLU A 263 13.87 -12.62 11.68
CA GLU A 263 13.51 -13.51 12.80
C GLU A 263 12.66 -12.85 13.88
N LYS A 264 12.78 -11.53 14.02
CA LYS A 264 12.03 -10.73 15.00
C LYS A 264 10.67 -10.27 14.48
N ASP A 265 10.31 -10.59 13.24
CA ASP A 265 9.00 -10.23 12.71
C ASP A 265 7.90 -11.10 13.32
N TRP A 266 6.81 -10.46 13.72
CA TRP A 266 5.61 -11.08 14.29
C TRP A 266 5.89 -11.82 15.61
N PRO A 267 6.37 -11.11 16.65
CA PRO A 267 6.64 -11.74 17.95
C PRO A 267 5.39 -12.37 18.57
N ASP A 268 4.21 -11.81 18.31
CA ASP A 268 2.92 -12.47 18.55
C ASP A 268 2.37 -13.07 17.25
N LEU A 269 2.42 -14.40 17.14
CA LEU A 269 1.98 -15.14 15.96
C LEU A 269 0.48 -14.99 15.67
N ASN A 270 -0.35 -14.63 16.67
CA ASN A 270 -1.79 -14.43 16.46
C ASN A 270 -2.08 -13.17 15.65
N THR A 271 -1.18 -12.18 15.71
CA THR A 271 -1.27 -10.93 14.96
C THR A 271 -0.73 -11.05 13.53
N LYS A 272 -0.03 -12.14 13.23
CA LYS A 272 0.58 -12.39 11.92
C LYS A 272 -0.51 -12.50 10.84
N PRO A 273 -0.48 -11.70 9.76
CA PRO A 273 -1.52 -11.73 8.76
C PRO A 273 -1.66 -13.10 8.06
N PRO A 274 -2.87 -13.45 7.56
CA PRO A 274 -3.13 -14.76 6.94
C PRO A 274 -2.34 -14.98 5.65
N ASP A 275 -1.82 -13.93 5.04
CA ASP A 275 -1.08 -13.95 3.77
C ASP A 275 0.43 -13.72 3.95
N VAL A 276 0.96 -14.03 5.15
CA VAL A 276 2.40 -14.15 5.41
C VAL A 276 2.77 -15.63 5.44
N ALA A 277 3.42 -16.11 4.38
CA ALA A 277 3.68 -17.53 4.14
C ALA A 277 4.94 -18.11 4.80
N THR A 278 5.65 -17.33 5.62
CA THR A 278 6.83 -17.80 6.35
C THR A 278 6.42 -18.43 7.68
N ALA A 279 6.92 -19.60 8.01
CA ALA A 279 6.71 -20.22 9.32
C ALA A 279 7.44 -19.42 10.43
N PRO A 280 7.06 -19.58 11.72
CA PRO A 280 5.94 -20.37 12.24
C PRO A 280 4.57 -19.70 12.05
N PHE A 281 3.50 -20.48 12.18
CA PHE A 281 2.09 -20.05 12.11
C PHE A 281 1.39 -20.30 13.45
N ALA A 282 0.39 -19.48 13.78
CA ALA A 282 -0.46 -19.67 14.96
C ALA A 282 -1.59 -20.70 14.73
N ASP A 283 -1.71 -21.23 13.51
CA ASP A 283 -2.78 -22.12 13.09
C ASP A 283 -2.19 -23.36 12.37
N THR A 284 -3.07 -24.25 11.90
CA THR A 284 -2.70 -25.51 11.27
C THR A 284 -2.65 -25.46 9.74
N PHE A 285 -2.82 -24.27 9.13
CA PHE A 285 -2.80 -24.14 7.68
C PHE A 285 -1.39 -24.24 7.12
N SER A 286 -1.28 -24.77 5.90
CA SER A 286 0.02 -24.93 5.24
C SER A 286 0.61 -23.60 4.78
N ALA A 287 1.94 -23.55 4.61
CA ALA A 287 2.60 -22.39 4.00
C ALA A 287 2.07 -22.07 2.59
N VAL A 288 1.65 -23.09 1.83
CA VAL A 288 1.02 -22.92 0.50
C VAL A 288 -0.31 -22.18 0.62
N GLN A 289 -1.13 -22.52 1.63
CA GLN A 289 -2.38 -21.80 1.89
C GLN A 289 -2.13 -20.38 2.40
N HIS A 290 -1.10 -20.14 3.22
CA HIS A 290 -0.68 -18.79 3.57
C HIS A 290 -0.06 -18.01 2.40
N LYS A 291 0.38 -18.70 1.33
CA LYS A 291 0.93 -18.05 0.13
C LYS A 291 -0.15 -17.68 -0.88
N TYR A 292 -1.11 -18.56 -1.13
CA TYR A 292 -2.08 -18.40 -2.22
C TYR A 292 -3.54 -18.39 -1.77
N GLY A 293 -3.84 -18.65 -0.51
CA GLY A 293 -5.19 -18.74 0.02
C GLY A 293 -5.83 -20.13 -0.19
N PRO A 294 -7.16 -20.23 -0.09
CA PRO A 294 -8.11 -19.14 0.18
C PRO A 294 -7.93 -18.56 1.59
N PHE A 295 -7.72 -17.25 1.71
CA PHE A 295 -7.43 -16.62 3.01
C PHE A 295 -8.64 -16.49 3.92
N GLY A 296 -9.85 -16.51 3.36
CA GLY A 296 -11.10 -16.38 4.12
C GLY A 296 -11.28 -17.48 5.17
N VAL A 297 -10.84 -18.71 4.89
CA VAL A 297 -10.94 -19.83 5.85
C VAL A 297 -9.97 -19.68 7.02
N ILE A 298 -8.77 -19.12 6.76
CA ILE A 298 -7.75 -18.84 7.78
C ILE A 298 -8.24 -17.74 8.72
N VAL A 299 -8.76 -16.64 8.16
CA VAL A 299 -9.31 -15.55 8.98
C VAL A 299 -10.52 -16.01 9.80
N LYS A 300 -11.36 -16.88 9.24
CA LYS A 300 -12.53 -17.41 9.95
C LYS A 300 -12.17 -18.37 11.08
N SER A 301 -11.11 -19.19 10.95
CA SER A 301 -10.69 -20.09 12.04
C SER A 301 -10.18 -19.32 13.24
N ARG A 302 -9.44 -18.22 13.01
CA ARG A 302 -8.83 -17.40 14.07
C ARG A 302 -9.85 -16.59 14.87
N LYS A 303 -11.02 -16.28 14.30
CA LYS A 303 -12.12 -15.58 15.01
C LYS A 303 -12.94 -16.47 15.95
N LYS A 304 -12.74 -17.78 15.90
CA LYS A 304 -13.48 -18.76 16.73
C LYS A 304 -12.77 -19.05 18.07
N HIS A 305 -11.62 -18.44 18.29
CA HIS A 305 -10.79 -18.54 19.48
C HIS A 305 -10.56 -17.13 20.02
#